data_AF-A0A0F9IXN9-F1
#
_entry.id   AF-A0A0F9IXN9-F1
#
_cell.length_a   1.000
_cell.length_b   1.000
_cell.length_c   1.000
_cell.angle_alpha   90.00
_cell.angle_beta   90.00
_cell.angle_gamma   90.00
#
_symmetry.space_group_name_H-M   'P 1'
#
loop_
_entity.id
_entity.type
_entity.pdbx_description
1 polymer ?
#
loop_
_entity_poly.entity_id
_entity_poly.type
_entity_poly.pdbx_seq_one_letter_code
_entity_poly.pdbx_strand_id
1 'polypeptide(L)'
;MKSPRMKWSNMGKDLNSYIGGKYQPLTEKDIKAVHAGSLKLLSNTGFLIKSQRALDILDSKGANVDHEKRLVKIPPAMVEDAIASAPSEVRLFGRDDENELFLEGRTVHLGTGVLTSLQELAEAIVKAQPSSVAFKG
;
A
#
# COMPACT_ATOMS: atom_id res chain seq x y z
N MET A 1 16.31 38.95 1.37
CA MET A 1 17.47 38.12 0.98
C MET A 1 16.96 36.69 0.81
N LYS A 2 16.78 36.21 -0.43
CA LYS A 2 16.26 34.84 -0.66
C LYS A 2 17.37 33.85 -0.29
N SER A 3 17.13 33.03 0.73
CA SER A 3 18.02 31.93 1.13
C SER A 3 18.33 31.05 -0.09
N PRO A 4 19.59 30.64 -0.33
CA PRO A 4 19.93 29.76 -1.43
C PRO A 4 19.18 28.43 -1.25
N ARG A 5 18.31 28.09 -2.22
CA ARG A 5 17.68 26.76 -2.29
C ARG A 5 18.79 25.72 -2.35
N MET A 6 18.96 24.98 -1.25
CA MET A 6 19.91 23.89 -1.10
C MET A 6 19.62 22.84 -2.18
N LYS A 7 20.67 22.34 -2.86
CA LYS A 7 20.53 21.32 -3.90
C LYS A 7 20.35 19.95 -3.24
N TRP A 8 19.16 19.40 -3.40
CA TRP A 8 18.62 18.15 -2.83
C TRP A 8 19.33 16.86 -3.24
N SER A 9 20.48 16.91 -3.93
CA SER A 9 21.04 15.74 -4.61
C SER A 9 21.83 14.79 -3.71
N ASN A 10 22.05 15.09 -2.43
CA ASN A 10 22.96 14.29 -1.58
C ASN A 10 22.56 14.15 -0.09
N MET A 11 21.42 14.65 0.36
CA MET A 11 21.08 14.71 1.79
C MET A 11 20.06 13.62 2.18
N GLY A 12 20.53 12.38 2.13
CA GLY A 12 19.76 11.17 2.50
C GLY A 12 20.59 9.88 2.48
N LYS A 13 21.92 9.98 2.31
CA LYS A 13 22.82 8.83 2.20
C LYS A 13 23.21 8.21 3.55
N ASP A 14 22.74 8.77 4.66
CA ASP A 14 23.27 8.46 6.00
C ASP A 14 22.30 7.65 6.88
N LEU A 15 21.09 7.33 6.40
CA LEU A 15 20.30 6.23 6.96
C LEU A 15 20.74 4.95 6.26
N ASN A 16 21.24 3.98 7.03
CA ASN A 16 21.71 2.66 6.60
C ASN A 16 20.66 1.90 5.75
N SER A 17 20.51 2.26 4.49
CA SER A 17 19.70 1.53 3.52
C SER A 17 20.56 0.45 2.89
N TYR A 18 20.04 -0.77 2.85
CA TYR A 18 20.76 -1.89 2.27
C TYR A 18 20.46 -1.96 0.78
N ILE A 19 21.49 -2.20 -0.04
CA ILE A 19 21.29 -2.47 -1.46
C ILE A 19 21.04 -3.97 -1.65
N GLY A 20 19.83 -4.32 -2.09
CA GLY A 20 19.44 -5.69 -2.37
C GLY A 20 19.99 -6.24 -3.69
N GLY A 21 19.99 -7.57 -3.79
CA GLY A 21 20.15 -8.32 -5.04
C GLY A 21 18.80 -8.77 -5.61
N LYS A 22 18.78 -9.20 -6.88
CA LYS A 22 17.59 -9.77 -7.53
C LYS A 22 17.80 -11.27 -7.74
N TYR A 23 17.00 -12.09 -7.07
CA TYR A 23 16.88 -13.52 -7.39
C TYR A 23 15.74 -13.70 -8.39
N GLN A 24 16.03 -14.20 -9.60
CA GLN A 24 15.07 -14.31 -10.70
C GLN A 24 14.95 -15.76 -11.18
N PRO A 25 14.13 -16.60 -10.50
CA PRO A 25 13.96 -18.00 -10.86
C PRO A 25 13.01 -18.22 -12.07
N LEU A 26 12.21 -17.21 -12.42
CA LEU A 26 11.23 -17.27 -13.51
C LEU A 26 11.82 -16.73 -14.82
N THR A 27 11.48 -17.39 -15.93
CA THR A 27 11.81 -16.89 -17.27
C THR A 27 10.87 -15.75 -17.68
N GLU A 28 11.26 -14.97 -18.69
CA GLU A 28 10.39 -13.94 -19.29
C GLU A 28 9.06 -14.51 -19.79
N LYS A 29 9.05 -15.76 -20.27
CA LYS A 29 7.82 -16.44 -20.69
C LYS A 29 6.90 -16.70 -19.51
N ASP A 30 7.46 -17.15 -18.38
CA ASP A 30 6.68 -17.44 -17.17
C ASP A 30 6.09 -16.17 -16.59
N ILE A 31 6.88 -15.07 -16.57
CA ILE A 31 6.41 -13.75 -16.12
C ILE A 31 5.21 -13.30 -16.98
N LYS A 32 5.33 -13.39 -18.32
CA LYS A 32 4.22 -13.04 -19.23
C LYS A 32 2.99 -13.92 -19.04
N ALA A 33 3.18 -15.21 -18.75
CA ALA A 33 2.08 -16.13 -18.50
C ALA A 33 1.34 -15.78 -17.20
N VAL A 34 2.06 -15.47 -16.12
CA VAL A 34 1.47 -15.03 -14.84
C VAL A 34 0.74 -13.69 -15.00
N HIS A 35 1.32 -12.75 -15.74
CA HIS A 35 0.69 -11.46 -16.02
C HIS A 35 -0.63 -11.64 -16.77
N ALA A 36 -0.63 -12.37 -17.88
CA ALA A 36 -1.83 -12.66 -18.67
C ALA A 36 -2.89 -13.42 -17.85
N GLY A 37 -2.48 -14.36 -17.01
CA GLY A 37 -3.36 -15.08 -16.10
C GLY A 37 -4.02 -14.16 -15.06
N SER A 38 -3.24 -13.25 -14.46
CA SER A 38 -3.73 -12.26 -13.51
C SER A 38 -4.74 -11.30 -14.14
N LEU A 39 -4.46 -10.79 -15.35
CA LEU A 39 -5.38 -9.92 -16.08
C LEU A 39 -6.70 -10.63 -16.39
N LYS A 40 -6.65 -11.89 -16.83
CA LYS A 40 -7.83 -12.72 -17.09
C LYS A 40 -8.64 -12.97 -15.81
N LEU A 41 -7.99 -13.21 -14.68
CA LEU A 41 -8.65 -13.39 -13.39
C LEU A 41 -9.40 -12.12 -12.98
N LEU A 42 -8.74 -10.96 -13.04
CA LEU A 42 -9.33 -9.68 -12.68
C LEU A 42 -10.49 -9.29 -13.60
N SER A 43 -10.38 -9.56 -14.90
CA SER A 43 -11.41 -9.20 -15.89
C SER A 43 -12.61 -10.14 -15.89
N ASN A 44 -12.40 -11.44 -15.68
CA ASN A 44 -13.46 -12.45 -15.83
C ASN A 44 -14.08 -12.83 -14.49
N THR A 45 -13.26 -13.03 -13.46
CA THR A 45 -13.71 -13.45 -12.13
C THR A 45 -13.98 -12.23 -11.25
N GLY A 46 -13.03 -11.30 -11.18
CA GLY A 46 -13.14 -10.12 -10.32
C GLY A 46 -12.98 -10.42 -8.82
N PHE A 47 -13.38 -9.46 -7.97
CA PHE A 47 -13.29 -9.58 -6.52
C PHE A 47 -14.38 -8.75 -5.81
N LEU A 48 -14.68 -9.11 -4.55
CA LEU A 48 -15.73 -8.47 -3.75
C LEU A 48 -15.20 -7.26 -2.98
N ILE A 49 -15.96 -6.16 -2.97
CA ILE A 49 -15.60 -4.94 -2.23
C ILE A 49 -16.71 -4.55 -1.25
N LYS A 50 -16.35 -4.42 0.04
CA LYS A 50 -17.29 -4.08 1.12
C LYS A 50 -17.55 -2.58 1.32
N SER A 51 -16.82 -1.70 0.63
CA SER A 51 -17.01 -0.26 0.73
C SER A 51 -17.81 0.26 -0.46
N GLN A 52 -18.94 0.91 -0.20
CA GLN A 52 -19.75 1.53 -1.26
C GLN A 52 -18.93 2.59 -2.03
N ARG A 53 -18.23 3.45 -1.30
CA ARG A 53 -17.36 4.47 -1.89
C ARG A 53 -16.33 3.89 -2.87
N ALA A 54 -15.75 2.73 -2.55
CA ALA A 54 -14.78 2.10 -3.43
C ALA A 54 -15.43 1.50 -4.70
N LEU A 55 -16.64 0.94 -4.58
CA LEU A 55 -17.43 0.49 -5.73
C LEU A 55 -17.70 1.66 -6.68
N ASP A 56 -18.20 2.78 -6.15
CA ASP A 56 -18.54 3.97 -6.94
C ASP A 56 -17.31 4.56 -7.66
N ILE A 57 -16.17 4.61 -6.98
CA ILE A 57 -14.92 5.08 -7.60
C ILE A 57 -14.52 4.16 -8.76
N LEU A 58 -14.54 2.84 -8.56
CA LEU A 58 -14.10 1.90 -9.59
C LEU A 58 -15.05 1.88 -10.79
N ASP A 59 -16.36 1.93 -10.56
CA ASP A 59 -17.38 2.04 -11.61
C ASP A 59 -17.16 3.33 -12.43
N SER A 60 -16.99 4.48 -11.76
CA SER A 60 -16.72 5.76 -12.43
C SER A 60 -15.42 5.79 -13.23
N LYS A 61 -14.49 4.86 -12.96
CA LYS A 61 -13.21 4.70 -13.66
C LYS A 61 -13.22 3.61 -14.72
N GLY A 62 -14.38 3.01 -15.00
CA GLY A 62 -14.57 2.04 -16.08
C GLY A 62 -14.41 0.57 -15.68
N ALA A 63 -14.38 0.26 -14.38
CA ALA A 63 -14.53 -1.13 -13.95
C ALA A 63 -15.98 -1.60 -14.15
N ASN A 64 -16.19 -2.89 -14.40
CA ASN A 64 -17.53 -3.46 -14.43
C ASN A 64 -17.94 -3.85 -13.01
N VAL A 65 -18.94 -3.17 -12.46
CA VAL A 65 -19.37 -3.32 -11.07
C VAL A 65 -20.80 -3.85 -10.98
N ASP A 66 -20.97 -5.01 -10.35
CA ASP A 66 -22.27 -5.46 -9.86
C ASP A 66 -22.44 -4.94 -8.43
N HIS A 67 -23.22 -3.88 -8.25
CA HIS A 67 -23.42 -3.24 -6.94
C HIS A 67 -24.23 -4.10 -5.97
N GLU A 68 -25.13 -4.95 -6.45
CA GLU A 68 -25.94 -5.84 -5.60
C GLU A 68 -25.07 -6.94 -5.00
N LYS A 69 -24.27 -7.61 -5.86
CA LYS A 69 -23.33 -8.65 -5.42
C LYS A 69 -22.03 -8.08 -4.88
N ARG A 70 -21.81 -6.77 -5.04
CA ARG A 70 -20.58 -6.05 -4.67
C ARG A 70 -19.34 -6.61 -5.34
N LEU A 71 -19.49 -7.09 -6.57
CA LEU A 71 -18.45 -7.75 -7.35
C LEU A 71 -17.89 -6.77 -8.38
N VAL A 72 -16.58 -6.58 -8.37
CA VAL A 72 -15.86 -5.72 -9.31
C VAL A 72 -15.00 -6.56 -10.23
N LYS A 73 -15.11 -6.31 -11.54
CA LYS A 73 -14.23 -6.87 -12.57
C LYS A 73 -13.46 -5.73 -13.24
N ILE A 74 -12.13 -5.85 -13.27
CA ILE A 74 -11.25 -4.80 -13.78
C ILE A 74 -10.78 -5.15 -15.20
N PRO A 75 -11.04 -4.30 -16.21
CA PRO A 75 -10.53 -4.50 -17.56
C PRO A 75 -8.99 -4.48 -17.60
N PRO A 76 -8.34 -5.27 -18.46
CA PRO A 76 -6.88 -5.29 -18.54
C PRO A 76 -6.25 -3.92 -18.80
N ALA A 77 -6.82 -3.11 -19.69
CA ALA A 77 -6.33 -1.77 -20.00
C ALA A 77 -6.29 -0.87 -18.75
N MET A 78 -7.31 -0.95 -17.88
CA MET A 78 -7.34 -0.19 -16.64
C MET A 78 -6.21 -0.58 -15.68
N VAL A 79 -5.82 -1.86 -15.67
CA VAL A 79 -4.67 -2.34 -14.87
C VAL A 79 -3.37 -1.79 -15.45
N GLU A 80 -3.17 -1.86 -16.77
CA GLU A 80 -1.96 -1.36 -17.43
C GLU A 80 -1.80 0.16 -17.23
N ASP A 81 -2.88 0.92 -17.38
CA ASP A 81 -2.88 2.37 -17.14
C ASP A 81 -2.55 2.70 -15.67
N ALA A 82 -3.06 1.90 -14.72
CA ALA A 82 -2.75 2.06 -13.30
C ALA A 82 -1.27 1.74 -12.99
N ILE A 83 -0.70 0.70 -13.60
CA ILE A 83 0.72 0.36 -13.46
C ILE A 83 1.59 1.47 -14.07
N ALA A 84 1.25 1.95 -15.27
CA ALA A 84 2.01 2.97 -15.97
C ALA A 84 1.99 4.34 -15.25
N SER A 85 0.91 4.65 -14.54
CA SER A 85 0.80 5.88 -13.74
C SER A 85 1.42 5.78 -12.34
N ALA A 86 1.76 4.58 -11.87
CA ALA A 86 2.40 4.39 -10.58
C ALA A 86 3.84 4.92 -10.61
N PRO A 87 4.27 5.71 -9.60
CA PRO A 87 5.63 6.23 -9.55
C PRO A 87 6.63 5.11 -9.25
N SER A 88 7.81 5.17 -9.90
CA SER A 88 8.91 4.22 -9.67
C SER A 88 9.70 4.49 -8.38
N GLU A 89 9.48 5.66 -7.76
CA GLU A 89 10.09 6.11 -6.51
C GLU A 89 9.00 6.73 -5.63
N VAL A 90 9.01 6.39 -4.34
CA VAL A 90 8.15 7.02 -3.33
C VAL A 90 9.01 7.46 -2.16
N ARG A 91 8.89 8.72 -1.75
CA ARG A 91 9.51 9.22 -0.52
C ARG A 91 8.50 9.19 0.63
N LEU A 92 8.87 8.54 1.73
CA LEU A 92 8.13 8.56 2.98
C LEU A 92 8.81 9.53 3.94
N PHE A 93 8.07 10.55 4.37
CA PHE A 93 8.59 11.55 5.29
C PHE A 93 8.40 11.11 6.74
N GLY A 94 9.50 11.11 7.50
CA GLY A 94 9.48 10.97 8.94
C GLY A 94 8.92 12.22 9.63
N ARG A 95 8.74 12.14 10.95
CA ARG A 95 8.40 13.33 11.76
C ARG A 95 9.54 14.35 11.79
N ASP A 96 10.77 13.84 11.78
CA ASP A 96 12.00 14.61 11.69
C ASP A 96 12.65 14.35 10.33
N ASP A 97 13.29 15.36 9.75
CA ASP A 97 13.92 15.31 8.42
C ASP A 97 15.01 14.21 8.32
N GLU A 98 15.58 13.80 9.45
CA GLU A 98 16.59 12.74 9.52
C GLU A 98 16.00 11.33 9.33
N ASN A 99 14.68 11.17 9.30
CA ASN A 99 13.97 9.89 9.23
C ASN A 99 13.21 9.68 7.91
N GLU A 100 13.66 10.30 6.81
CA GLU A 100 13.10 10.08 5.47
C GLU A 100 13.48 8.71 4.89
N LEU A 101 12.51 8.00 4.29
CA LEU A 101 12.76 6.76 3.55
C LEU A 101 12.50 6.94 2.06
N PHE A 102 13.46 6.51 1.26
CA PHE A 102 13.37 6.49 -0.19
C PHE A 102 13.05 5.08 -0.65
N LEU A 103 11.84 4.86 -1.18
CA LEU A 103 11.42 3.58 -1.74
C LEU A 103 11.70 3.58 -3.24
N GLU A 104 12.93 3.20 -3.61
CA GLU A 104 13.38 3.23 -5.00
C GLU A 104 14.32 2.09 -5.35
N GLY A 105 14.32 1.71 -6.62
CA GLY A 105 15.31 0.79 -7.20
C GLY A 105 15.52 -0.49 -6.39
N ARG A 106 16.66 -0.57 -5.68
CA ARG A 106 17.08 -1.75 -4.90
C ARG A 106 17.29 -1.45 -3.42
N THR A 107 16.79 -0.31 -2.91
CA THR A 107 16.90 0.02 -1.49
C THR A 107 16.00 -0.89 -0.67
N VAL A 108 16.55 -1.46 0.40
CA VAL A 108 15.84 -2.32 1.34
C VAL A 108 15.76 -1.64 2.69
N HIS A 109 14.54 -1.54 3.21
CA HIS A 109 14.23 -0.99 4.53
C HIS A 109 13.62 -2.09 5.41
N LEU A 110 13.95 -2.08 6.69
CA LEU A 110 13.44 -3.05 7.65
C LEU A 110 12.27 -2.45 8.43
N GLY A 111 11.15 -3.17 8.45
CA GLY A 111 10.00 -2.86 9.28
C GLY A 111 9.72 -4.00 10.25
N THR A 112 9.09 -3.68 11.37
CA THR A 112 8.72 -4.64 12.43
C THR A 112 7.63 -5.63 12.03
N GLY A 113 7.14 -5.57 10.78
CA GLY A 113 5.92 -6.26 10.36
C GLY A 113 4.70 -5.78 11.12
N VAL A 114 3.52 -6.33 10.80
CA VAL A 114 2.33 -6.17 11.63
C VAL A 114 2.20 -7.41 12.51
N LEU A 115 2.53 -7.27 13.80
CA LEU A 115 2.10 -8.19 14.85
C LEU A 115 0.87 -7.59 15.52
N THR A 116 -0.31 -7.96 15.05
CA THR A 116 -1.52 -7.73 15.83
C THR A 116 -1.53 -8.73 16.98
N SER A 117 -0.98 -8.39 18.14
CA SER A 117 -1.45 -8.96 19.41
C SER A 117 -2.81 -8.35 19.76
N LEU A 118 -3.79 -8.54 18.86
CA LEU A 118 -5.17 -8.11 19.11
C LEU A 118 -5.76 -8.84 20.33
N GLN A 119 -5.17 -9.97 20.73
CA GLN A 119 -5.58 -10.70 21.92
C GLN A 119 -5.20 -9.96 23.21
N GLU A 120 -3.96 -9.46 23.32
CA GLU A 120 -3.50 -8.76 24.52
C GLU A 120 -4.11 -7.36 24.67
N LEU A 121 -4.25 -6.62 23.57
CA LEU A 121 -4.87 -5.30 23.58
C LEU A 121 -6.39 -5.37 23.85
N ALA A 122 -7.09 -6.39 23.33
CA ALA A 122 -8.50 -6.59 23.65
C ALA A 122 -8.69 -6.96 25.13
N GLU A 123 -7.86 -7.85 25.68
CA GLU A 123 -7.93 -8.21 27.10
C GLU A 123 -7.60 -7.03 28.02
N ALA A 124 -6.64 -6.18 27.65
CA ALA A 124 -6.30 -4.97 28.40
C ALA A 124 -7.44 -3.93 28.37
N ILE A 125 -8.08 -3.73 27.22
CA ILE A 125 -9.24 -2.81 27.09
C ILE A 125 -10.43 -3.33 27.90
N VAL A 126 -10.68 -4.65 27.91
CA VAL A 126 -11.73 -5.27 28.73
C VAL A 126 -11.43 -5.18 30.23
N LYS A 127 -10.17 -5.36 30.66
CA LYS A 127 -9.75 -5.20 32.07
C LYS A 127 -9.72 -3.74 32.53
N ALA A 128 -9.54 -2.78 31.63
CA ALA A 128 -9.38 -1.37 31.97
C ALA A 128 -10.69 -0.58 32.06
N GLN A 129 -11.87 -1.19 31.83
CA GLN A 129 -13.16 -0.55 32.11
C GLN A 129 -13.41 -0.50 33.63
N PRO A 130 -13.36 0.66 34.30
CA PRO A 130 -13.66 0.72 35.73
C PRO A 130 -15.16 0.56 35.94
N SER A 131 -15.54 -0.35 36.84
CA SER A 131 -16.87 -0.37 37.45
C SER A 131 -17.12 0.95 38.19
N SER A 132 -18.02 1.77 37.63
CA SER A 132 -18.79 2.86 38.25
C SER A 132 -18.08 3.83 39.20
N VAL A 133 -18.00 5.12 38.84
CA VAL A 133 -18.03 6.21 39.83
C VAL A 133 -19.07 7.26 39.41
N ALA A 134 -20.01 7.47 40.33
CA ALA A 134 -21.19 8.30 40.21
C ALA A 134 -20.87 9.79 40.11
N PHE A 135 -21.60 10.49 39.23
CA PHE A 135 -21.76 11.94 39.30
C PHE A 135 -22.58 12.28 40.56
N LYS A 136 -21.96 12.98 41.52
CA LYS A 136 -22.68 13.82 42.49
C LYS A 136 -22.44 15.27 42.10
N GLY A 137 -23.56 16.01 42.00
CA GLY A 137 -23.59 17.42 41.59
C GLY A 137 -23.26 18.39 42.69
#